data_AF-Q07SR4-F1
#
_entry.id   AF-Q07SR4-F1
#
_cell.length_a   1.000
_cell.length_b   1.000
_cell.length_c   1.000
_cell.angle_alpha   90.00
_cell.angle_beta   90.00
_cell.angle_gamma   90.00
#
_symmetry.space_group_name_H-M   'P 1'
#
loop_
_entity.id
_entity.type
_entity.pdbx_description
1 polymer ?
#
loop_
_entity_poly.entity_id
_entity_poly.type
_entity_poly.pdbx_seq_one_letter_code
_entity_poly.pdbx_strand_id
1 'polypeptide(L)'
;MPDNGLLAVYTHLRTFESDFDKSQSQIRALCSAWSAAVLTGIALIVINANSPPSGLSAGVAAAREDTLAFLRGMICLIGSAGVLAFWLIDQRVYQRLLHSVFGYGLHLEHQHPDLPQIRSTLFINNLDVSHRMGWFYWTQAWMFLVFACIFVWPLFGVHLGAVPPGIKALTYIHVAIVVIGSWSSRYWPTLRGLVAEFYPDLASDLPMRHPGWRDSIIVETDPAGLWTKAARRDAVKDEALRQAWMHRVRAHPKRK
;
A
#
# COMPACT_ATOMS: atom_id res chain seq x y z
N MET A 1 22.86 33.29 4.82
CA MET A 1 21.58 32.97 5.46
C MET A 1 20.56 32.77 4.36
N PRO A 2 19.70 31.75 4.43
CA PRO A 2 18.65 31.55 3.44
C PRO A 2 17.71 32.76 3.43
N ASP A 3 17.20 33.09 2.25
CA ASP A 3 16.14 34.09 2.10
C ASP A 3 14.94 33.70 2.98
N ASN A 4 14.41 34.65 3.74
CA ASN A 4 13.25 34.45 4.61
C ASN A 4 12.04 33.94 3.81
N GLY A 5 11.89 34.39 2.55
CA GLY A 5 10.84 33.90 1.66
C GLY A 5 10.99 32.42 1.33
N LEU A 6 12.21 31.98 1.02
CA LEU A 6 12.50 30.57 0.72
C LEU A 6 12.26 29.67 1.94
N LEU A 7 12.67 30.11 3.14
CA LEU A 7 12.44 29.35 4.37
C LEU A 7 10.94 29.23 4.70
N ALA A 8 10.15 30.26 4.40
CA ALA A 8 8.70 30.22 4.55
C ALA A 8 8.06 29.19 3.61
N VAL A 9 8.45 29.18 2.33
CA VAL A 9 7.99 28.17 1.36
C VAL A 9 8.38 26.76 1.82
N TYR A 10 9.62 26.57 2.26
CA TYR A 10 10.12 25.28 2.75
C TYR A 10 9.32 24.77 3.94
N THR A 11 8.97 25.65 4.88
CA THR A 11 8.16 25.33 6.04
C THR A 11 6.73 24.98 5.64
N HIS A 12 6.17 25.68 4.66
CA HIS A 12 4.82 25.43 4.16
C HIS A 12 4.69 24.06 3.47
N LEU A 13 5.72 23.62 2.73
CA LEU A 13 5.76 22.27 2.13
C LEU A 13 5.67 21.17 3.20
N ARG A 14 6.33 21.36 4.34
CA ARG A 14 6.26 20.42 5.46
C ARG A 14 4.84 20.30 6.01
N THR A 15 4.08 21.39 6.08
CA THR A 15 2.68 21.36 6.52
C THR A 15 1.84 20.51 5.58
N PHE A 16 1.97 20.70 4.26
CA PHE A 16 1.26 19.87 3.29
C PHE A 16 1.62 18.39 3.40
N GLU A 17 2.90 18.06 3.57
CA GLU A 17 3.34 16.67 3.77
C GLU A 17 2.70 16.05 5.00
N SER A 18 2.65 16.80 6.12
CA SER A 18 2.02 16.37 7.36
C SER A 18 0.51 16.14 7.19
N ASP A 19 -0.18 17.00 6.45
CA ASP A 19 -1.62 16.88 6.22
C ASP A 19 -1.94 15.68 5.32
N PHE A 20 -1.12 15.42 4.29
CA PHE A 20 -1.26 14.24 3.46
C PHE A 20 -0.99 12.96 4.25
N ASP A 21 0.08 12.89 5.04
CA ASP A 21 0.39 11.72 5.87
C ASP A 21 -0.74 11.41 6.86
N LYS A 22 -1.28 12.44 7.53
CA LYS A 22 -2.45 12.30 8.40
C LYS A 22 -3.67 11.76 7.65
N SER A 23 -3.95 12.29 6.45
CA SER A 23 -5.07 11.84 5.63
C SER A 23 -4.93 10.38 5.20
N GLN A 24 -3.72 9.97 4.80
CA GLN A 24 -3.44 8.58 4.44
C GLN A 24 -3.60 7.63 5.63
N SER A 25 -3.13 8.03 6.82
CA SER A 25 -3.34 7.28 8.06
C SER A 25 -4.82 7.08 8.36
N GLN A 26 -5.64 8.13 8.21
CA GLN A 26 -7.10 8.05 8.39
C GLN A 26 -7.77 7.11 7.37
N ILE A 27 -7.35 7.15 6.10
CA ILE A 27 -7.89 6.24 5.07
C ILE A 27 -7.56 4.78 5.40
N ARG A 28 -6.36 4.49 5.89
CA ARG A 28 -5.97 3.13 6.32
C ARG A 28 -6.80 2.66 7.50
N ALA A 29 -7.05 3.53 8.49
CA ALA A 29 -7.92 3.22 9.61
C ALA A 29 -9.36 2.91 9.15
N LEU A 30 -9.91 3.69 8.21
CA LEU A 30 -11.22 3.42 7.62
C LEU A 30 -11.24 2.10 6.84
N CYS A 31 -10.17 1.79 6.09
CA CYS A 31 -10.04 0.52 5.38
C CYS A 31 -10.02 -0.67 6.36
N SER A 32 -9.30 -0.57 7.48
CA SER A 32 -9.32 -1.61 8.51
C SER A 32 -10.70 -1.78 9.14
N ALA A 33 -11.39 -0.69 9.47
CA ALA A 33 -12.74 -0.74 10.01
C ALA A 33 -13.74 -1.36 9.01
N TRP A 34 -13.61 -1.01 7.73
CA TRP A 34 -14.39 -1.63 6.64
C TRP A 34 -14.17 -3.13 6.58
N SER A 35 -12.92 -3.57 6.62
CA SER A 35 -12.61 -5.00 6.60
C SER A 35 -13.15 -5.74 7.82
N ALA A 36 -13.09 -5.13 9.01
CA ALA A 36 -13.69 -5.69 10.22
C ALA A 36 -15.22 -5.82 10.10
N ALA A 37 -15.90 -4.83 9.52
CA ALA A 37 -17.33 -4.88 9.27
C ALA A 37 -17.71 -6.00 8.28
N VAL A 38 -16.94 -6.17 7.20
CA VAL A 38 -17.13 -7.26 6.24
C VAL A 38 -16.96 -8.63 6.91
N LEU A 39 -15.89 -8.81 7.69
CA LEU A 39 -15.64 -10.05 8.43
C LEU A 39 -16.77 -10.36 9.42
N THR A 40 -17.27 -9.35 10.12
CA THR A 40 -18.41 -9.48 11.03
C THR A 40 -19.67 -9.90 10.27
N GLY A 41 -19.93 -9.29 9.12
CA GLY A 41 -21.05 -9.67 8.25
C GLY A 41 -20.95 -11.11 7.76
N ILE A 42 -19.76 -11.55 7.32
CA ILE A 42 -19.50 -12.96 6.94
C ILE A 42 -19.80 -13.88 8.12
N ALA A 43 -19.25 -13.58 9.31
CA ALA A 43 -19.44 -14.38 10.51
C ALA A 43 -20.92 -14.52 10.89
N LEU A 44 -21.68 -13.43 10.87
CA LEU A 44 -23.13 -13.44 11.15
C LEU A 44 -23.91 -14.30 10.15
N ILE A 45 -23.58 -14.22 8.85
CA ILE A 45 -24.24 -15.04 7.83
C ILE A 45 -23.90 -16.53 8.04
N VAL A 46 -22.65 -16.85 8.38
CA VAL A 46 -22.22 -18.23 8.66
C VAL A 46 -22.93 -18.78 9.91
N ILE A 47 -23.04 -18.00 10.99
CA ILE A 47 -23.78 -18.40 12.20
C ILE A 47 -25.25 -18.68 11.85
N ASN A 48 -25.88 -17.77 11.09
CA ASN A 48 -27.26 -17.93 10.64
C ASN A 48 -27.47 -19.14 9.72
N ALA A 49 -26.48 -19.48 8.89
CA ALA A 49 -26.55 -20.67 8.04
C ALA A 49 -26.51 -21.97 8.88
N ASN A 50 -25.72 -22.01 9.95
CA ASN A 50 -25.55 -23.18 10.80
C ASN A 50 -26.61 -23.32 11.91
N SER A 51 -27.38 -22.25 12.19
CA SER A 51 -28.44 -22.24 13.21
C SER A 51 -29.79 -21.87 12.59
N PRO A 52 -30.36 -22.70 11.69
CA PRO A 52 -31.65 -22.40 11.08
C PRO A 52 -32.78 -22.42 12.12
N PRO A 53 -33.80 -21.55 11.99
CA PRO A 53 -34.98 -21.61 12.85
C PRO A 53 -35.67 -22.98 12.80
N SER A 54 -36.10 -23.47 13.96
CA SER A 54 -36.89 -24.71 14.05
C SER A 54 -38.28 -24.53 13.41
N GLY A 55 -38.77 -25.56 12.72
CA GLY A 55 -40.14 -25.58 12.18
C GLY A 55 -40.29 -25.01 10.77
N LEU A 56 -39.20 -24.71 10.07
CA LEU A 56 -39.25 -24.36 8.65
C LEU A 56 -39.59 -25.58 7.79
N SER A 57 -40.44 -25.40 6.77
CA SER A 57 -40.65 -26.43 5.75
C SER A 57 -39.37 -26.63 4.92
N ALA A 58 -39.18 -27.82 4.37
CA ALA A 58 -37.97 -28.16 3.60
C ALA A 58 -37.72 -27.20 2.42
N GLY A 59 -38.78 -26.75 1.73
CA GLY A 59 -38.65 -25.80 0.62
C GLY A 59 -38.19 -24.41 1.07
N VAL A 60 -38.68 -23.92 2.22
CA VAL A 60 -38.27 -22.62 2.77
C VAL A 60 -36.83 -22.68 3.30
N ALA A 61 -36.44 -23.80 3.91
CA ALA A 61 -35.06 -24.02 4.34
C ALA A 61 -34.07 -23.98 3.17
N ALA A 62 -34.39 -24.66 2.05
CA ALA A 62 -33.56 -24.65 0.84
C ALA A 62 -33.46 -23.24 0.21
N ALA A 63 -34.58 -22.53 0.05
CA ALA A 63 -34.56 -21.17 -0.50
C ALA A 63 -33.75 -20.18 0.37
N ARG A 64 -33.81 -20.36 1.70
CA ARG A 64 -33.00 -19.58 2.64
C ARG A 64 -31.51 -19.89 2.48
N GLU A 65 -31.13 -21.16 2.36
CA GLU A 65 -29.75 -21.60 2.14
C GLU A 65 -29.15 -20.96 0.89
N ASP A 66 -29.89 -20.98 -0.22
CA ASP A 66 -29.48 -20.35 -1.49
C ASP A 66 -29.27 -18.84 -1.31
N THR A 67 -30.20 -18.17 -0.63
CA THR A 67 -30.12 -16.73 -0.34
C THR A 67 -28.88 -16.39 0.48
N LEU A 68 -28.62 -17.16 1.54
CA LEU A 68 -27.43 -16.96 2.38
C LEU A 68 -26.15 -17.23 1.61
N ALA A 69 -26.13 -18.22 0.70
CA ALA A 69 -24.98 -18.47 -0.16
C ALA A 69 -24.66 -17.25 -1.04
N PHE A 70 -25.66 -16.66 -1.71
CA PHE A 70 -25.46 -15.44 -2.50
C PHE A 70 -25.00 -14.26 -1.64
N LEU A 71 -25.57 -14.07 -0.44
CA LEU A 71 -25.17 -12.99 0.46
C LEU A 71 -23.71 -13.12 0.89
N ARG A 72 -23.20 -14.34 1.18
CA ARG A 72 -21.78 -14.57 1.49
C ARG A 72 -20.88 -14.15 0.33
N GLY A 73 -21.21 -14.58 -0.89
CA GLY A 73 -20.44 -14.21 -2.08
C GLY A 73 -20.45 -12.70 -2.33
N MET A 74 -21.62 -12.08 -2.22
CA MET A 74 -21.81 -10.64 -2.38
C MET A 74 -21.01 -9.82 -1.38
N ILE A 75 -21.05 -10.19 -0.09
CA ILE A 75 -20.34 -9.43 0.94
C ILE A 75 -18.83 -9.53 0.77
N CYS A 76 -18.31 -10.67 0.31
CA CYS A 76 -16.88 -10.83 -0.01
C CYS A 76 -16.48 -9.94 -1.19
N LEU A 77 -17.30 -9.92 -2.25
CA LEU A 77 -17.05 -9.06 -3.40
C LEU A 77 -17.08 -7.57 -3.02
N ILE A 78 -18.13 -7.14 -2.32
CA ILE A 78 -18.29 -5.75 -1.85
C ILE A 78 -17.15 -5.39 -0.89
N GLY A 79 -16.74 -6.32 -0.03
CA GLY A 79 -15.61 -6.17 0.86
C GLY A 79 -14.31 -5.86 0.10
N SER A 80 -13.95 -6.70 -0.87
CA SER A 80 -12.79 -6.44 -1.73
C SER A 80 -12.93 -5.15 -2.53
N ALA A 81 -14.11 -4.87 -3.09
CA ALA A 81 -14.34 -3.65 -3.87
C ALA A 81 -14.10 -2.39 -3.02
N GLY A 82 -14.60 -2.36 -1.77
CA GLY A 82 -14.35 -1.27 -0.84
C GLY A 82 -12.87 -1.11 -0.49
N VAL A 83 -12.16 -2.21 -0.21
CA VAL A 83 -10.70 -2.17 0.03
C VAL A 83 -9.95 -1.63 -1.19
N LEU A 84 -10.31 -2.06 -2.40
CA LEU A 84 -9.71 -1.59 -3.64
C LEU A 84 -10.03 -0.12 -3.91
N ALA A 85 -11.21 0.37 -3.54
CA ALA A 85 -11.56 1.78 -3.62
C ALA A 85 -10.70 2.63 -2.67
N PHE A 86 -10.51 2.18 -1.41
CA PHE A 86 -9.59 2.85 -0.48
C PHE A 86 -8.15 2.83 -0.98
N TRP A 87 -7.70 1.70 -1.53
CA TRP A 87 -6.38 1.60 -2.16
C TRP A 87 -6.22 2.60 -3.30
N LEU A 88 -7.23 2.73 -4.16
CA LEU A 88 -7.22 3.67 -5.27
C LEU A 88 -7.10 5.11 -4.76
N ILE A 89 -7.88 5.50 -3.75
CA ILE A 89 -7.83 6.86 -3.18
C ILE A 89 -6.46 7.10 -2.51
N ASP A 90 -6.02 6.20 -1.63
CA ASP A 90 -4.75 6.34 -0.90
C ASP A 90 -3.55 6.40 -1.85
N GLN A 91 -3.47 5.48 -2.82
CA GLN A 91 -2.31 5.36 -3.69
C GLN A 91 -2.38 6.25 -4.93
N ARG A 92 -3.57 6.50 -5.50
CA ARG A 92 -3.69 7.30 -6.75
C ARG A 92 -3.84 8.78 -6.53
N VAL A 93 -4.47 9.17 -5.44
CA VAL A 93 -4.69 10.57 -5.13
C VAL A 93 -3.66 11.02 -4.12
N TYR A 94 -3.70 10.46 -2.91
CA TYR A 94 -2.90 10.99 -1.79
C TYR A 94 -1.41 10.72 -1.95
N GLN A 95 -1.00 9.49 -2.27
CA GLN A 95 0.42 9.17 -2.45
C GLN A 95 1.04 9.98 -3.60
N ARG A 96 0.28 10.20 -4.69
CA ARG A 96 0.75 10.99 -5.82
C ARG A 96 0.92 12.46 -5.46
N LEU A 97 -0.03 13.05 -4.73
CA LEU A 97 0.08 14.42 -4.23
C LEU A 97 1.25 14.57 -3.26
N LEU A 98 1.41 13.62 -2.33
CA LEU A 98 2.54 13.58 -1.41
C LEU A 98 3.87 13.48 -2.16
N HIS A 99 3.96 12.61 -3.17
CA HIS A 99 5.15 12.48 -4.01
C HIS A 99 5.46 13.76 -4.80
N SER A 100 4.45 14.47 -5.30
CA SER A 100 4.64 15.76 -5.97
C SER A 100 5.24 16.80 -5.04
N VAL A 101 4.67 16.98 -3.83
CA VAL A 101 5.17 17.94 -2.83
C VAL A 101 6.56 17.54 -2.35
N PHE A 102 6.78 16.26 -2.07
CA PHE A 102 8.07 15.75 -1.64
C PHE A 102 9.14 15.90 -2.72
N GLY A 103 8.82 15.59 -3.98
CA GLY A 103 9.71 15.76 -5.12
C GLY A 103 10.13 17.20 -5.33
N TYR A 104 9.18 18.15 -5.21
CA TYR A 104 9.49 19.58 -5.26
C TYR A 104 10.39 20.02 -4.09
N GLY A 105 10.08 19.58 -2.86
CA GLY A 105 10.92 19.86 -1.70
C GLY A 105 12.34 19.29 -1.83
N LEU A 106 12.48 18.10 -2.41
CA LEU A 106 13.77 17.48 -2.70
C LEU A 106 14.57 18.29 -3.74
N HIS A 107 13.89 18.82 -4.77
CA HIS A 107 14.50 19.70 -5.75
C HIS A 107 14.96 21.03 -5.14
N LEU A 108 14.18 21.63 -4.25
CA LEU A 108 14.61 22.83 -3.51
C LEU A 108 15.83 22.56 -2.62
N GLU A 109 15.84 21.44 -1.89
CA GLU A 109 16.98 21.04 -1.06
C GLU A 109 18.25 20.84 -1.90
N HIS A 110 18.10 20.31 -3.11
CA HIS A 110 19.19 20.13 -4.06
C HIS A 110 19.73 21.46 -4.62
N GLN A 111 18.84 22.42 -4.95
CA GLN A 111 19.23 23.73 -5.48
C GLN A 111 19.80 24.68 -4.41
N HIS A 112 19.40 24.50 -3.15
CA HIS A 112 19.78 25.37 -2.04
C HIS A 112 20.42 24.56 -0.89
N PRO A 113 21.75 24.32 -0.95
CA PRO A 113 22.46 23.57 0.10
C PRO A 113 22.41 24.19 1.49
N ASP A 114 22.05 25.48 1.59
CA ASP A 114 21.86 26.19 2.87
C ASP A 114 20.57 25.76 3.59
N LEU A 115 19.64 25.09 2.90
CA LEU A 115 18.42 24.56 3.51
C LEU A 115 18.69 23.25 4.27
N PRO A 116 17.93 22.96 5.32
CA PRO A 116 17.96 21.65 5.97
C PRO A 116 17.68 20.52 4.96
N GLN A 117 18.57 19.53 4.91
CA GLN A 117 18.53 18.42 3.95
C GLN A 117 17.67 17.25 4.46
N ILE A 118 16.45 17.55 4.93
CA ILE A 118 15.58 16.58 5.61
C ILE A 118 15.02 15.57 4.61
N ARG A 119 14.42 16.03 3.50
CA ARG A 119 13.84 15.15 2.48
C ARG A 119 14.91 14.36 1.76
N SER A 120 16.03 15.01 1.52
CA SER A 120 17.23 14.38 1.00
C SER A 120 17.64 13.16 1.83
N THR A 121 17.73 13.36 3.14
CA THR A 121 18.06 12.28 4.08
C THR A 121 16.96 11.20 4.12
N LEU A 122 15.68 11.59 4.14
CA LEU A 122 14.55 10.66 4.14
C LEU A 122 14.47 9.81 2.86
N PHE A 123 14.74 10.41 1.70
CA PHE A 123 14.72 9.71 0.41
C PHE A 123 15.73 8.58 0.36
N ILE A 124 16.95 8.82 0.89
CA ILE A 124 17.97 7.79 0.98
C ILE A 124 17.60 6.73 2.01
N ASN A 125 17.12 7.14 3.19
CA ASN A 125 16.94 6.21 4.30
C ASN A 125 15.71 5.31 4.12
N ASN A 126 14.61 5.83 3.60
CA ASN A 126 13.34 5.09 3.57
C ASN A 126 12.95 4.59 2.17
N LEU A 127 13.63 5.05 1.12
CA LEU A 127 13.28 4.77 -0.28
C LEU A 127 11.77 4.94 -0.54
N ASP A 128 11.33 4.50 -1.72
CA ASP A 128 9.91 4.47 -2.03
C ASP A 128 9.20 3.34 -1.26
N VAL A 129 8.48 3.70 -0.20
CA VAL A 129 7.69 2.79 0.66
C VAL A 129 6.34 2.42 0.00
N SER A 130 5.94 3.07 -1.09
CA SER A 130 4.61 2.92 -1.72
C SER A 130 4.28 1.46 -2.06
N HIS A 131 5.28 0.71 -2.56
CA HIS A 131 5.08 -0.70 -2.89
C HIS A 131 4.76 -1.56 -1.65
N ARG A 132 5.36 -1.26 -0.49
CA ARG A 132 5.06 -1.98 0.76
C ARG A 132 3.68 -1.61 1.28
N MET A 133 3.28 -0.34 1.15
CA MET A 133 1.94 0.10 1.53
C MET A 133 0.85 -0.55 0.68
N GLY A 134 1.12 -0.84 -0.60
CA GLY A 134 0.21 -1.62 -1.44
C GLY A 134 -0.17 -2.99 -0.85
N TRP A 135 0.76 -3.68 -0.19
CA TRP A 135 0.51 -4.99 0.41
C TRP A 135 -0.56 -4.97 1.51
N PHE A 136 -0.70 -3.86 2.24
CA PHE A 136 -1.74 -3.70 3.26
C PHE A 136 -3.14 -3.90 2.65
N TYR A 137 -3.39 -3.29 1.50
CA TYR A 137 -4.67 -3.40 0.80
C TYR A 137 -4.80 -4.73 0.06
N TRP A 138 -3.74 -5.18 -0.61
CA TRP A 138 -3.77 -6.43 -1.37
C TRP A 138 -4.03 -7.63 -0.46
N THR A 139 -3.41 -7.68 0.71
CA THR A 139 -3.63 -8.79 1.66
C THR A 139 -5.10 -8.92 2.05
N GLN A 140 -5.78 -7.79 2.30
CA GLN A 140 -7.20 -7.76 2.64
C GLN A 140 -8.09 -8.14 1.43
N ALA A 141 -7.79 -7.62 0.24
CA ALA A 141 -8.55 -7.94 -0.97
C ALA A 141 -8.43 -9.43 -1.33
N TRP A 142 -7.23 -10.01 -1.23
CA TRP A 142 -6.98 -11.44 -1.43
C TRP A 142 -7.62 -12.31 -0.35
N MET A 143 -7.61 -11.87 0.91
CA MET A 143 -8.28 -12.57 2.02
C MET A 143 -9.78 -12.75 1.73
N PHE A 144 -10.48 -11.69 1.30
CA PHE A 144 -11.90 -11.80 0.94
C PHE A 144 -12.14 -12.68 -0.30
N LEU A 145 -11.21 -12.67 -1.27
CA LEU A 145 -11.27 -13.61 -2.38
C LEU A 145 -11.13 -15.05 -1.91
N VAL A 146 -10.19 -15.33 -1.00
CA VAL A 146 -10.02 -16.67 -0.41
C VAL A 146 -11.30 -17.12 0.30
N PHE A 147 -11.95 -16.25 1.08
CA PHE A 147 -13.25 -16.57 1.68
C PHE A 147 -14.32 -16.88 0.63
N ALA A 148 -14.41 -16.07 -0.44
CA ALA A 148 -15.35 -16.35 -1.53
C ALA A 148 -15.06 -17.70 -2.21
N CYS A 149 -13.79 -18.06 -2.38
CA CYS A 149 -13.39 -19.36 -2.94
C CYS A 149 -13.78 -20.53 -2.02
N ILE A 150 -13.56 -20.39 -0.71
CA ILE A 150 -13.91 -21.42 0.29
C ILE A 150 -15.41 -21.71 0.25
N PHE A 151 -16.25 -20.68 0.09
CA PHE A 151 -17.70 -20.86 0.04
C PHE A 151 -18.24 -21.49 -1.25
N VAL A 152 -17.44 -21.54 -2.32
CA VAL A 152 -17.90 -22.01 -3.64
C VAL A 152 -17.25 -23.33 -4.05
N TRP A 153 -15.99 -23.58 -3.68
CA TRP A 153 -15.27 -24.79 -4.07
C TRP A 153 -15.14 -25.79 -2.92
N PRO A 154 -15.73 -27.00 -3.06
CA PRO A 154 -15.68 -28.05 -2.02
C PRO A 154 -14.27 -28.50 -1.65
N LEU A 155 -13.28 -28.28 -2.52
CA LEU A 155 -11.88 -28.62 -2.30
C LEU A 155 -11.32 -28.01 -1.01
N PHE A 156 -11.90 -26.91 -0.53
CA PHE A 156 -11.48 -26.22 0.69
C PHE A 156 -12.22 -26.69 1.96
N GLY A 157 -13.03 -27.74 1.89
CA GLY A 157 -13.47 -28.51 3.05
C GLY A 157 -14.65 -27.95 3.86
N VAL A 158 -15.26 -26.84 3.45
CA VAL A 158 -16.43 -26.28 4.16
C VAL A 158 -17.71 -26.49 3.32
N HIS A 159 -18.40 -27.60 3.56
CA HIS A 159 -19.74 -27.84 2.99
C HIS A 159 -20.79 -27.03 3.75
N LEU A 160 -21.09 -25.82 3.27
CA LEU A 160 -22.17 -24.97 3.80
C LEU A 160 -23.47 -25.08 3.01
N GLY A 161 -23.66 -26.19 2.30
CA GLY A 161 -24.83 -26.41 1.46
C GLY A 161 -24.57 -26.73 0.00
N ALA A 162 -25.65 -26.79 -0.77
CA ALA A 162 -25.58 -26.80 -2.23
C ALA A 162 -25.05 -25.46 -2.74
N VAL A 163 -24.31 -25.48 -3.86
CA VAL A 163 -23.77 -24.28 -4.49
C VAL A 163 -24.78 -23.80 -5.54
N PRO A 164 -25.49 -22.67 -5.35
CA PRO A 164 -26.53 -22.25 -6.27
C PRO A 164 -25.97 -21.97 -7.67
N PRO A 165 -26.75 -22.20 -8.73
CA PRO A 165 -26.37 -21.78 -10.08
C PRO A 165 -26.16 -20.26 -10.09
N GLY A 166 -24.99 -19.81 -10.55
CA GLY A 166 -24.64 -18.38 -10.66
C GLY A 166 -23.61 -17.88 -9.66
N ILE A 167 -23.49 -18.48 -8.45
CA ILE A 167 -22.48 -18.02 -7.48
C ILE A 167 -21.05 -18.23 -7.99
N LYS A 168 -20.82 -19.27 -8.82
CA LYS A 168 -19.54 -19.48 -9.50
C LYS A 168 -19.19 -18.31 -10.43
N ALA A 169 -20.17 -17.82 -11.20
CA ALA A 169 -19.97 -16.66 -12.08
C ALA A 169 -19.60 -15.42 -11.27
N LEU A 170 -20.27 -15.21 -10.13
CA LEU A 170 -19.93 -14.14 -9.20
C LEU A 170 -18.48 -14.24 -8.70
N THR A 171 -18.06 -15.43 -8.26
CA THR A 171 -16.69 -15.64 -7.78
C THR A 171 -15.66 -15.46 -8.90
N TYR A 172 -15.96 -15.85 -10.14
CA TYR A 172 -15.09 -15.55 -11.28
C TYR A 172 -14.94 -14.05 -11.54
N ILE A 173 -16.03 -13.27 -11.44
CA ILE A 173 -15.98 -11.82 -11.53
C ILE A 173 -15.09 -11.26 -10.40
N HIS A 174 -15.24 -11.78 -9.19
CA HIS A 174 -14.42 -11.39 -8.04
C HIS A 174 -12.92 -11.67 -8.26
N VAL A 175 -12.58 -12.88 -8.74
CA VAL A 175 -11.20 -13.24 -9.14
C VAL A 175 -10.67 -12.25 -10.17
N ALA A 176 -11.43 -11.98 -11.24
CA ALA A 176 -11.01 -11.08 -12.30
C ALA A 176 -10.72 -9.67 -11.77
N ILE A 177 -11.59 -9.12 -10.91
CA ILE A 177 -11.39 -7.80 -10.30
C ILE A 177 -10.10 -7.76 -9.47
N VAL A 178 -9.87 -8.75 -8.62
CA VAL A 178 -8.67 -8.79 -7.75
C VAL A 178 -7.40 -8.97 -8.57
N VAL A 179 -7.41 -9.85 -9.57
CA VAL A 179 -6.25 -10.09 -10.46
C VAL A 179 -5.93 -8.87 -11.31
N ILE A 180 -6.93 -8.28 -11.99
CA ILE A 180 -6.75 -7.07 -12.81
C ILE A 180 -6.26 -5.92 -11.93
N GLY A 181 -6.85 -5.74 -10.75
CA GLY A 181 -6.40 -4.76 -9.78
C GLY A 181 -4.93 -4.97 -9.41
N SER A 182 -4.56 -6.20 -9.04
CA SER A 182 -3.20 -6.52 -8.61
C SER A 182 -2.20 -6.32 -9.74
N TRP A 183 -2.55 -6.71 -10.97
CA TRP A 183 -1.76 -6.46 -12.16
C TRP A 183 -1.59 -4.95 -12.42
N SER A 184 -2.67 -4.18 -12.36
CA SER A 184 -2.66 -2.72 -12.59
C SER A 184 -1.76 -1.97 -11.60
N SER A 185 -1.62 -2.47 -10.37
CA SER A 185 -0.75 -1.86 -9.36
C SER A 185 0.75 -1.94 -9.66
N ARG A 186 1.16 -2.86 -10.55
CA ARG A 186 2.58 -3.02 -10.93
C ARG A 186 3.10 -1.86 -11.78
N TYR A 187 2.20 -1.16 -12.48
CA TYR A 187 2.52 -0.04 -13.35
C TYR A 187 2.43 1.30 -12.64
N TRP A 188 2.45 1.31 -11.30
CA TRP A 188 2.28 2.52 -10.53
C TRP A 188 3.55 3.38 -10.56
N PRO A 189 3.45 4.70 -10.85
CA PRO A 189 4.60 5.57 -10.87
C PRO A 189 5.21 5.65 -9.47
N THR A 190 6.49 5.30 -9.40
CA THR A 190 7.30 5.45 -8.20
C THR A 190 7.63 6.92 -7.98
N LEU A 191 7.99 7.31 -6.76
CA LEU A 191 8.50 8.65 -6.47
C LEU A 191 9.67 9.01 -7.42
N ARG A 192 10.58 8.04 -7.64
CA ARG A 192 11.68 8.21 -8.60
C ARG A 192 11.19 8.44 -10.02
N GLY A 193 10.15 7.72 -10.46
CA GLY A 193 9.54 7.92 -11.78
C GLY A 193 9.01 9.34 -11.94
N LEU A 194 8.29 9.85 -10.95
CA LEU A 194 7.81 11.23 -10.93
C LEU A 194 8.96 12.25 -10.91
N VAL A 195 9.99 12.03 -10.09
CA VAL A 195 11.16 12.92 -10.06
C VAL A 195 11.89 12.92 -11.41
N ALA A 196 12.04 11.75 -12.06
CA ALA A 196 12.65 11.68 -13.39
C ALA A 196 11.82 12.39 -14.48
N GLU A 197 10.49 12.37 -14.35
CA GLU A 197 9.58 13.05 -15.26
C GLU A 197 9.61 14.58 -15.10
N PHE A 198 9.53 15.07 -13.86
CA PHE A 198 9.37 16.50 -13.58
C PHE A 198 10.69 17.25 -13.28
N TYR A 199 11.72 16.57 -12.79
CA TYR A 199 13.00 17.14 -12.37
C TYR A 199 14.18 16.28 -12.89
N PRO A 200 14.40 16.25 -14.22
CA PRO A 200 15.40 15.37 -14.83
C PRO A 200 16.82 15.65 -14.37
N ASP A 201 17.14 16.90 -14.02
CA ASP A 201 18.43 17.32 -13.46
C ASP A 201 18.68 16.73 -12.06
N LEU A 202 17.68 16.81 -11.19
CA LEU A 202 17.73 16.13 -9.90
C LEU A 202 17.84 14.62 -10.09
N ALA A 203 17.08 14.05 -11.01
CA ALA A 203 17.02 12.61 -11.24
C ALA A 203 18.36 12.01 -11.70
N SER A 204 19.14 12.74 -12.50
CA SER A 204 20.49 12.31 -12.90
C SER A 204 21.46 12.26 -11.72
N ASP A 205 21.22 13.05 -10.67
CA ASP A 205 22.10 13.17 -9.51
C ASP A 205 21.69 12.24 -8.35
N LEU A 206 20.47 11.67 -8.41
CA LEU A 206 20.00 10.73 -7.41
C LEU A 206 20.75 9.39 -7.49
N PRO A 207 21.19 8.84 -6.34
CA PRO A 207 21.96 7.60 -6.31
C PRO A 207 21.16 6.44 -6.92
N MET A 208 21.71 5.73 -7.91
CA MET A 208 21.04 4.58 -8.52
C MET A 208 20.73 3.49 -7.51
N ARG A 209 19.52 2.93 -7.59
CA ARG A 209 19.13 1.82 -6.72
C ARG A 209 19.92 0.58 -7.13
N HIS A 210 20.82 0.10 -6.28
CA HIS A 210 21.48 -1.18 -6.49
C HIS A 210 20.65 -2.30 -5.84
N PRO A 211 20.71 -3.55 -6.35
CA PRO A 211 19.84 -4.64 -5.90
C PRO A 211 19.91 -4.97 -4.40
N GLY A 212 21.05 -4.69 -3.74
CA GLY A 212 21.31 -4.99 -2.32
C GLY A 212 20.77 -3.98 -1.30
N TRP A 213 20.29 -2.81 -1.75
CA TRP A 213 19.82 -1.73 -0.85
C TRP A 213 18.59 -2.13 0.01
N ARG A 214 17.96 -3.27 -0.27
CA ARG A 214 16.84 -3.77 0.55
C ARG A 214 17.29 -4.28 1.93
N ASP A 215 18.56 -4.67 2.06
CA ASP A 215 19.03 -5.43 3.20
C ASP A 215 19.63 -4.56 4.31
N SER A 216 19.99 -3.30 4.04
CA SER A 216 20.65 -2.41 5.01
C SER A 216 19.76 -1.93 6.15
N ILE A 217 18.50 -1.56 5.87
CA ILE A 217 17.52 -1.16 6.90
C ILE A 217 17.22 -2.33 7.86
N ILE A 218 17.31 -3.55 7.34
CA ILE A 218 17.01 -4.77 8.09
C ILE A 218 18.18 -5.14 9.03
N VAL A 219 19.42 -4.82 8.64
CA VAL A 219 20.62 -5.04 9.48
C VAL A 219 20.63 -4.13 10.72
N GLU A 220 20.11 -2.91 10.61
CA GLU A 220 20.03 -1.95 11.74
C GLU A 220 19.08 -2.42 12.85
N THR A 221 18.14 -3.32 12.54
CA THR A 221 17.13 -3.84 13.47
C THR A 221 17.40 -5.28 13.93
N ASP A 222 18.61 -5.81 13.68
CA ASP A 222 19.02 -7.18 14.06
C ASP A 222 20.00 -7.23 15.23
N PRO A 223 19.50 -7.14 16.48
CA PRO A 223 20.34 -7.28 17.67
C PRO A 223 20.94 -8.68 17.81
N ALA A 224 20.41 -9.69 17.10
CA ALA A 224 20.84 -11.08 17.21
C ALA A 224 21.95 -11.45 16.21
N GLY A 225 22.26 -10.57 15.25
CA GLY A 225 23.27 -10.83 14.21
C GLY A 225 22.92 -11.99 13.29
N LEU A 226 21.63 -12.33 13.17
CA LEU A 226 21.07 -13.37 12.33
C LEU A 226 21.28 -13.11 10.83
N TRP A 227 21.51 -11.85 10.41
CA TRP A 227 21.76 -11.56 9.00
C TRP A 227 23.16 -11.95 8.53
N THR A 228 23.19 -12.40 7.27
CA THR A 228 24.40 -12.90 6.62
C THR A 228 25.49 -11.83 6.53
N LYS A 229 26.76 -12.26 6.47
CA LYS A 229 27.90 -11.38 6.16
C LYS A 229 27.70 -10.54 4.88
N ALA A 230 26.84 -11.00 3.95
CA ALA A 230 26.47 -10.26 2.76
C ALA A 230 25.67 -8.99 3.11
N ALA A 231 24.62 -9.11 3.93
CA ALA A 231 23.78 -7.98 4.32
C ALA A 231 24.59 -6.87 5.03
N ARG A 232 25.53 -7.22 5.92
CA ARG A 232 26.41 -6.22 6.58
C ARG A 232 27.33 -5.51 5.60
N ARG A 233 27.86 -6.24 4.61
CA ARG A 233 28.73 -5.67 3.56
C ARG A 233 27.95 -4.68 2.70
N ASP A 234 26.71 -4.99 2.39
CA ASP A 234 25.85 -4.11 1.60
C ASP A 234 25.43 -2.88 2.41
N ALA A 235 25.15 -3.01 3.72
CA ALA A 235 24.94 -1.86 4.61
C ALA A 235 26.12 -0.87 4.63
N VAL A 236 27.36 -1.35 4.62
CA VAL A 236 28.55 -0.48 4.55
C VAL A 236 28.63 0.26 3.21
N LYS A 237 28.30 -0.42 2.10
CA LYS A 237 28.24 0.22 0.77
C LYS A 237 27.15 1.30 0.72
N ASP A 238 26.01 1.04 1.35
CA ASP A 238 24.88 1.96 1.40
C ASP A 238 25.24 3.23 2.16
N GLU A 239 25.90 3.08 3.32
CA GLU A 239 26.36 4.25 4.09
C GLU A 239 27.41 5.04 3.30
N ALA A 240 28.34 4.37 2.63
CA ALA A 240 29.32 5.05 1.78
C ALA A 240 28.65 5.83 0.63
N LEU A 241 27.65 5.24 -0.03
CA LEU A 241 26.86 5.92 -1.06
C LEU A 241 26.08 7.12 -0.50
N ARG A 242 25.49 6.97 0.70
CA ARG A 242 24.78 8.04 1.40
C ARG A 242 25.72 9.20 1.70
N GLN A 243 26.88 8.92 2.30
CA GLN A 243 27.87 9.93 2.63
C GLN A 243 28.39 10.64 1.36
N ALA A 244 28.69 9.88 0.31
CA ALA A 244 29.12 10.44 -0.97
C ALA A 244 28.06 11.37 -1.59
N TRP A 245 26.79 10.98 -1.54
CA TRP A 245 25.71 11.81 -2.05
C TRP A 245 25.50 13.07 -1.19
N MET A 246 25.46 12.93 0.14
CA MET A 246 25.33 14.08 1.04
C MET A 246 26.48 15.07 0.86
N HIS A 247 27.70 14.56 0.62
CA HIS A 247 28.84 15.40 0.28
C HIS A 247 28.62 16.15 -1.04
N ARG A 248 28.15 15.48 -2.11
CA ARG A 248 27.84 16.13 -3.40
C ARG A 248 26.78 17.21 -3.27
N VAL A 249 25.68 16.93 -2.57
CA VAL A 249 24.60 17.91 -2.34
C VAL A 249 25.13 19.14 -1.62
N ARG A 250 25.97 18.97 -0.59
CA ARG A 250 26.59 20.09 0.14
C ARG A 250 27.63 20.86 -0.68
N ALA A 251 28.33 20.18 -1.58
CA ALA A 251 29.34 20.76 -2.45
C ALA A 251 28.76 21.41 -3.72
N HIS A 252 27.46 21.27 -3.97
CA HIS A 252 26.86 21.76 -5.20
C HIS A 252 26.96 23.29 -5.26
N PRO A 253 27.59 23.86 -6.33
CA PRO A 253 27.69 25.30 -6.46
C PRO A 253 26.30 25.94 -6.48
N LYS A 254 26.12 26.98 -5.66
CA LYS A 254 24.89 27.77 -5.63
C LYS A 254 24.61 28.30 -7.04
N ARG A 255 23.50 27.91 -7.64
CA ARG A 255 22.99 28.60 -8.84
C ARG A 255 22.64 30.02 -8.39
N LYS A 256 23.33 31.00 -9.00
CA LYS A 256 23.05 32.43 -8.80
C LYS A 256 21.77 32.81 -9.51
#